data_AF-A0A349J703-F1
#
_entry.id   AF-A0A349J703-F1
#
_cell.length_a   1.000
_cell.length_b   1.000
_cell.length_c   1.000
_cell.angle_alpha   90.00
_cell.angle_beta   90.00
_cell.angle_gamma   90.00
#
_symmetry.space_group_name_H-M   'P 1'
#
loop_
_entity.id
_entity.type
_entity.pdbx_description
1 polymer ?
#
loop_
_entity_poly.entity_id
_entity_poly.type
_entity_poly.pdbx_seq_one_letter_code
_entity_poly.pdbx_strand_id
1 'polypeptide(L)'
;MPDDAAQIASELSGLLKAGAADPLSLLAGEWRFHACFLAPFSPAFAESRRQFLIDGGGPLSATVEQLRHQGLSASEATETARKLIESATGLCVAVVAGDHGVASIPQPFFGHISPEWRQGAAQVLAEPYRTPFAGALAALEAQSDRNWPRLVAGPAVKDGDLVNFWLELAHGVAEASELAGLREDARQADLGHWTAEAVAILAGADELDAEDHAALCRCRLVAGDFAAATSELAACAAAGGEAEAVELLDHLASTVCRAGGPPEVAAWLAEPPAALAGSAYDVAFARVRILAALGGGPADLRP
;
A
#
# COMPACT_ATOMS: atom_id res chain seq x y z
N MET A 1 -5.06 -7.87 36.63
CA MET A 1 -3.91 -8.00 35.72
C MET A 1 -4.40 -7.72 34.31
N PRO A 2 -4.06 -6.56 33.71
CA PRO A 2 -4.44 -6.21 32.35
C PRO A 2 -3.24 -6.00 31.38
N ASP A 3 -2.06 -6.58 31.63
CA ASP A 3 -0.87 -6.34 30.81
C ASP A 3 -0.69 -7.27 29.59
N ASP A 4 -1.52 -8.30 29.41
CA ASP A 4 -1.27 -9.32 28.38
C ASP A 4 -1.82 -8.97 26.98
N ALA A 5 -2.89 -8.18 26.84
CA ALA A 5 -3.55 -8.02 25.53
C ALA A 5 -2.71 -7.22 24.51
N ALA A 6 -2.02 -6.17 24.96
CA ALA A 6 -1.18 -5.33 24.10
C ALA A 6 0.14 -6.04 23.76
N GLN A 7 0.69 -6.82 24.70
CA GLN A 7 1.88 -7.62 24.48
C GLN A 7 1.59 -8.79 23.53
N ILE A 8 0.46 -9.47 23.70
CA ILE A 8 -0.03 -10.50 22.78
C ILE A 8 -0.25 -9.91 21.37
N ALA A 9 -0.88 -8.74 21.25
CA ALA A 9 -1.06 -8.09 19.94
C ALA A 9 0.27 -7.70 19.26
N SER A 10 1.27 -7.26 20.05
CA SER A 10 2.60 -6.94 19.55
C SER A 10 3.37 -8.19 19.12
N GLU A 11 3.29 -9.28 19.89
CA GLU A 11 3.91 -10.56 19.57
C GLU A 11 3.23 -11.21 18.35
N LEU A 12 1.90 -11.11 18.22
CA LEU A 12 1.14 -11.51 17.04
C LEU A 12 1.53 -10.71 15.80
N SER A 13 1.63 -9.38 15.90
CA SER A 13 2.11 -8.54 14.80
C SER A 13 3.55 -8.89 14.40
N GLY A 14 4.40 -9.25 15.37
CA GLY A 14 5.76 -9.74 15.13
C GLY A 14 5.81 -11.09 14.40
N LEU A 15 4.95 -12.04 14.79
CA LEU A 15 4.88 -13.38 14.20
C LEU A 15 4.31 -13.35 12.77
N LEU A 16 3.28 -12.53 12.53
CA LEU A 16 2.74 -12.28 11.19
C LEU A 16 3.79 -11.61 10.27
N LYS A 17 4.59 -10.69 10.82
CA LYS A 17 5.71 -10.05 10.10
C LYS A 17 6.87 -11.01 9.81
N ALA A 18 7.01 -12.09 10.57
CA ALA A 18 8.10 -13.07 10.47
C ALA A 18 7.75 -14.34 9.68
N GLY A 19 6.50 -14.51 9.25
CA GLY A 19 6.10 -15.66 8.41
C GLY A 19 6.23 -17.02 9.10
N ALA A 20 6.02 -17.12 10.41
CA ALA A 20 5.95 -18.43 11.07
C ALA A 20 4.60 -19.12 10.80
N ALA A 21 4.58 -20.44 10.64
CA ALA A 21 3.34 -21.22 10.47
C ALA A 21 2.49 -21.14 11.75
N ASP A 22 1.25 -20.67 11.64
CA ASP A 22 0.40 -20.25 12.76
C ASP A 22 -0.66 -21.31 13.14
N PRO A 23 -0.67 -21.83 14.39
CA PRO A 23 -1.75 -22.68 14.91
C PRO A 23 -3.10 -21.95 15.11
N LEU A 24 -3.15 -20.63 14.92
CA LEU A 24 -4.39 -19.85 14.89
C LEU A 24 -5.07 -19.81 13.52
N SER A 25 -4.58 -20.53 12.51
CA SER A 25 -5.24 -20.59 11.19
C SER A 25 -6.72 -21.03 11.23
N LEU A 26 -7.14 -21.75 12.28
CA LEU A 26 -8.56 -22.08 12.54
C LEU A 26 -9.41 -20.89 13.04
N LEU A 27 -8.79 -19.82 13.53
CA LEU A 27 -9.45 -18.59 14.03
C LEU A 27 -9.10 -17.35 13.18
N ALA A 28 -7.96 -17.36 12.49
CA ALA A 28 -7.35 -16.24 11.78
C ALA A 28 -7.36 -16.41 10.25
N GLY A 29 -8.19 -17.31 9.73
CA GLY A 29 -8.37 -17.54 8.28
C GLY A 29 -7.15 -18.16 7.59
N GLU A 30 -7.34 -18.53 6.32
CA GLU A 30 -6.26 -19.07 5.49
C GLU A 30 -5.59 -17.96 4.66
N TRP A 31 -4.28 -17.80 4.82
CA TRP A 31 -3.45 -16.96 3.96
C TRP A 31 -2.78 -17.80 2.87
N ARG A 32 -2.85 -17.35 1.62
CA ARG A 32 -2.27 -18.02 0.45
C ARG A 32 -1.37 -17.06 -0.32
N PHE A 33 -0.35 -17.61 -0.95
CA PHE A 33 0.45 -16.85 -1.91
C PHE A 33 -0.47 -16.37 -3.04
N HIS A 34 -0.55 -15.06 -3.21
CA HIS A 34 -1.42 -14.42 -4.19
C HIS A 34 -0.68 -14.11 -5.46
N ALA A 35 0.41 -13.33 -5.44
CA ALA A 35 1.13 -12.92 -6.64
C ALA A 35 2.55 -12.43 -6.35
N CYS A 36 3.33 -12.22 -7.41
CA CYS A 36 4.61 -11.54 -7.38
C CYS A 36 4.71 -10.48 -8.50
N PHE A 37 5.22 -9.29 -8.17
CA PHE A 37 5.55 -8.26 -9.16
C PHE A 37 6.85 -7.55 -8.81
N LEU A 38 7.52 -6.99 -9.82
CA LEU A 38 8.52 -5.95 -9.57
C LEU A 38 7.78 -4.63 -9.35
N ALA A 39 8.38 -3.68 -8.63
CA ALA A 39 7.86 -2.34 -8.36
C ALA A 39 8.96 -1.28 -8.34
N PRO A 40 8.73 -0.05 -8.85
CA PRO A 40 9.57 1.08 -8.51
C PRO A 40 9.36 1.41 -7.02
N PHE A 41 10.26 2.22 -6.46
CA PHE A 41 10.01 2.76 -5.13
C PHE A 41 8.78 3.67 -5.16
N SER A 42 7.85 3.47 -4.22
CA SER A 42 6.79 4.45 -3.97
C SER A 42 7.41 5.79 -3.54
N PRO A 43 6.68 6.91 -3.63
CA PRO A 43 7.16 8.20 -3.13
C PRO A 43 7.61 8.14 -1.67
N ALA A 44 6.84 7.49 -0.80
CA ALA A 44 7.15 7.34 0.62
C ALA A 44 8.41 6.49 0.87
N PHE A 45 8.57 5.39 0.12
CA PHE A 45 9.76 4.56 0.20
C PHE A 45 11.00 5.27 -0.34
N ALA A 46 10.86 6.00 -1.46
CA ALA A 46 11.95 6.77 -2.05
C ALA A 46 12.45 7.87 -1.09
N GLU A 47 11.53 8.53 -0.39
CA GLU A 47 11.87 9.50 0.65
C GLU A 47 12.55 8.84 1.85
N SER A 48 12.02 7.71 2.34
CA SER A 48 12.63 6.93 3.42
C SER A 48 14.04 6.46 3.06
N ARG A 49 14.24 6.04 1.81
CA ARG A 49 15.56 5.71 1.24
C ARG A 49 16.49 6.90 1.25
N ARG A 50 16.03 8.07 0.78
CA ARG A 50 16.83 9.31 0.78
C ARG A 50 17.27 9.68 2.20
N GLN A 51 16.34 9.70 3.15
CA GLN A 51 16.64 10.00 4.55
C GLN A 51 17.69 9.04 5.12
N PHE A 52 17.47 7.73 4.96
CA PHE A 52 18.38 6.70 5.45
C PHE A 52 19.80 6.84 4.87
N LEU A 53 19.93 7.19 3.59
CA LEU A 53 21.24 7.39 2.96
C LEU A 53 21.96 8.65 3.48
N ILE A 54 21.22 9.67 3.94
CA ILE A 54 21.77 10.91 4.48
C ILE A 54 22.28 10.71 5.91
N ASP A 55 21.45 10.18 6.81
CA ASP A 55 21.76 10.14 8.25
C ASP A 55 21.61 8.76 8.91
N GLY A 56 21.20 7.73 8.16
CA GLY A 56 20.96 6.38 8.70
C GLY A 56 19.64 6.24 9.47
N GLY A 57 18.82 7.30 9.52
CA GLY A 57 17.55 7.34 10.24
C GLY A 57 16.35 6.82 9.43
N GLY A 58 15.16 7.03 9.99
CA GLY A 58 13.89 6.69 9.36
C GLY A 58 13.53 5.20 9.38
N PRO A 59 12.48 4.79 8.65
CA PRO A 59 11.93 3.43 8.71
C PRO A 59 12.92 2.32 8.31
N LEU A 60 13.89 2.63 7.44
CA LEU A 60 14.87 1.67 6.95
C LEU A 60 16.01 1.37 7.94
N SER A 61 16.11 2.12 9.04
CA SER A 61 17.03 1.80 10.15
C SER A 61 16.78 0.41 10.74
N ALA A 62 15.55 -0.11 10.63
CA ALA A 62 15.22 -1.48 11.02
C ALA A 62 16.05 -2.54 10.28
N THR A 63 16.49 -2.27 9.05
CA THR A 63 17.39 -3.18 8.31
C THR A 63 18.76 -3.28 8.97
N VAL A 64 19.26 -2.19 9.56
CA VAL A 64 20.52 -2.22 10.33
C VAL A 64 20.36 -3.11 11.55
N GLU A 65 19.28 -2.95 12.30
CA GLU A 65 19.01 -3.77 13.49
C GLU A 65 18.83 -5.25 13.13
N GLN A 66 18.14 -5.56 12.02
CA GLN A 66 18.02 -6.93 11.52
C GLN A 66 19.40 -7.56 11.22
N LEU A 67 20.29 -6.82 10.54
CA LEU A 67 21.65 -7.30 10.25
C LEU A 67 22.48 -7.47 11.52
N ARG A 68 22.30 -6.61 12.52
CA ARG A 68 22.93 -6.78 13.84
C ARG A 68 22.46 -8.06 14.52
N HIS A 69 21.16 -8.36 14.46
CA HIS A 69 20.62 -9.62 14.98
C HIS A 69 21.15 -10.86 14.25
N GLN A 70 21.62 -10.70 13.00
CA GLN A 70 22.31 -11.76 12.24
C GLN A 70 23.79 -11.90 12.60
N GLY A 71 24.28 -11.15 13.59
CA GLY A 71 25.63 -11.27 14.14
C GLY A 71 26.65 -10.28 13.58
N LEU A 72 26.24 -9.34 12.73
CA LEU A 72 27.13 -8.27 12.24
C LEU A 72 27.39 -7.26 13.36
N SER A 73 28.59 -6.67 13.40
CA SER A 73 28.85 -5.52 14.26
C SER A 73 27.99 -4.31 13.83
N ALA A 74 27.78 -3.34 14.73
CA ALA A 74 26.96 -2.16 14.41
C ALA A 74 27.48 -1.38 13.18
N SER A 75 28.81 -1.25 13.04
CA SER A 75 29.44 -0.61 11.89
C SER A 75 29.24 -1.41 10.60
N GLU A 76 29.46 -2.72 10.63
CA GLU A 76 29.30 -3.59 9.46
C GLU A 76 27.85 -3.66 9.01
N ALA A 77 26.91 -3.76 9.95
CA ALA A 77 25.48 -3.76 9.67
C ALA A 77 25.03 -2.45 9.00
N THR A 78 25.52 -1.31 9.50
CA THR A 78 25.22 0.01 8.93
C THR A 78 25.75 0.13 7.50
N GLU A 79 27.03 -0.22 7.28
CA GLU A 79 27.66 -0.17 5.97
C GLU A 79 26.98 -1.12 4.97
N THR A 80 26.64 -2.34 5.43
CA THR A 80 25.97 -3.35 4.61
C THR A 80 24.55 -2.91 4.24
N ALA A 81 23.76 -2.41 5.20
CA ALA A 81 22.43 -1.87 4.93
C ALA A 81 22.49 -0.72 3.93
N ARG A 82 23.45 0.21 4.10
CA ARG A 82 23.65 1.34 3.18
C ARG A 82 23.93 0.86 1.76
N LYS A 83 24.88 -0.06 1.57
CA LYS A 83 25.20 -0.64 0.26
C LYS A 83 23.99 -1.32 -0.38
N LEU A 84 23.23 -2.07 0.41
CA LEU A 84 22.02 -2.76 -0.04
C LEU A 84 20.95 -1.78 -0.51
N ILE A 85 20.62 -0.75 0.29
CA ILE A 85 19.62 0.26 -0.05
C ILE A 85 20.07 1.14 -1.22
N GLU A 86 21.35 1.47 -1.30
CA GLU A 86 21.92 2.25 -2.41
C GLU A 86 21.83 1.50 -3.74
N SER A 87 22.16 0.20 -3.73
CA SER A 87 22.19 -0.65 -4.94
C SER A 87 20.81 -1.06 -5.44
N ALA A 88 19.78 -0.97 -4.60
CA ALA A 88 18.42 -1.34 -4.98
C ALA A 88 17.87 -0.36 -6.05
N THR A 89 17.36 -0.92 -7.14
CA THR A 89 16.74 -0.17 -8.25
C THR A 89 15.21 -0.15 -8.17
N GLY A 90 14.64 -0.96 -7.28
CA GLY A 90 13.22 -1.10 -7.03
C GLY A 90 12.97 -2.19 -5.99
N LEU A 91 11.78 -2.77 -6.04
CA LEU A 91 11.36 -3.83 -5.15
C LEU A 91 10.82 -5.02 -5.95
N CYS A 92 10.96 -6.22 -5.41
CA CYS A 92 10.17 -7.37 -5.76
C CYS A 92 9.19 -7.61 -4.61
N VAL A 93 7.91 -7.62 -4.94
CA VAL A 93 6.83 -7.65 -3.97
C VAL A 93 6.15 -9.00 -4.07
N ALA A 94 6.15 -9.76 -2.98
CA ALA A 94 5.26 -10.90 -2.83
C ALA A 94 3.96 -10.41 -2.20
N VAL A 95 2.83 -10.80 -2.77
CA VAL A 95 1.50 -10.56 -2.19
C VAL A 95 0.98 -11.86 -1.64
N VAL A 96 0.45 -11.81 -0.42
CA VAL A 96 -0.36 -12.88 0.17
C VAL A 96 -1.77 -12.34 0.38
N ALA A 97 -2.76 -13.18 0.14
CA ALA A 97 -4.16 -12.85 0.31
C ALA A 97 -4.85 -13.95 1.12
N GLY A 98 -5.84 -13.58 1.91
CA GLY A 98 -6.60 -14.52 2.73
C GLY A 98 -7.91 -13.91 3.19
N ASP A 99 -8.58 -14.59 4.13
CA ASP A 99 -9.90 -14.19 4.63
C ASP A 99 -9.93 -12.82 5.33
N HIS A 100 -8.75 -12.26 5.66
CA HIS A 100 -8.59 -10.98 6.35
C HIS A 100 -7.97 -9.89 5.47
N GLY A 101 -8.00 -10.09 4.15
CA GLY A 101 -7.52 -9.12 3.17
C GLY A 101 -6.18 -9.49 2.55
N VAL A 102 -5.37 -8.48 2.24
CA VAL A 102 -4.12 -8.60 1.49
C VAL A 102 -2.94 -8.03 2.27
N ALA A 103 -1.77 -8.65 2.10
CA ALA A 103 -0.52 -8.15 2.66
C ALA A 103 0.61 -8.27 1.63
N SER A 104 1.56 -7.32 1.71
CA SER A 104 2.74 -7.28 0.85
C SER A 104 4.04 -7.55 1.64
N ILE A 105 4.97 -8.23 0.99
CA ILE A 105 6.31 -8.50 1.50
C ILE A 105 7.30 -7.97 0.46
N PRO A 106 7.65 -6.67 0.54
CA PRO A 106 8.58 -6.05 -0.39
C PRO A 106 10.02 -6.47 -0.09
N GLN A 107 10.78 -6.71 -1.14
CA GLN A 107 12.20 -7.08 -1.07
C GLN A 107 13.02 -6.25 -2.05
N PRO A 108 14.22 -5.79 -1.68
CA PRO A 108 15.09 -5.05 -2.59
C PRO A 108 15.38 -5.80 -3.88
N PHE A 109 15.14 -5.14 -5.02
CA PHE A 109 15.46 -5.64 -6.34
C PHE A 109 16.66 -4.88 -6.92
N PHE A 110 17.64 -5.63 -7.45
CA PHE A 110 18.94 -5.10 -7.90
C PHE A 110 19.10 -5.18 -9.43
N GLY A 111 17.99 -5.17 -10.17
CA GLY A 111 17.99 -5.19 -11.64
C GLY A 111 18.10 -6.58 -12.28
N HIS A 112 18.31 -7.65 -11.51
CA HIS A 112 18.42 -9.02 -12.03
C HIS A 112 17.90 -10.05 -11.01
N ILE A 113 17.36 -11.16 -11.51
CA ILE A 113 16.75 -12.24 -10.70
C ILE A 113 17.66 -13.47 -10.71
N SER A 114 18.85 -13.36 -10.12
CA SER A 114 19.81 -14.48 -10.09
C SER A 114 19.26 -15.67 -9.28
N PRO A 115 19.72 -16.92 -9.51
CA PRO A 115 19.37 -18.07 -8.68
C PRO A 115 19.61 -17.84 -7.18
N GLU A 116 20.73 -17.21 -6.81
CA GLU A 116 21.09 -16.91 -5.43
C GLU A 116 20.15 -15.88 -4.82
N TRP A 117 19.83 -14.83 -5.57
CA TRP A 117 18.88 -13.81 -5.13
C TRP A 117 17.49 -14.42 -4.94
N ARG A 118 17.02 -15.28 -5.86
CA ARG A 118 15.72 -15.97 -5.73
C ARG A 118 15.66 -16.84 -4.49
N GLN A 119 16.73 -17.59 -4.21
CA GLN A 119 16.82 -18.41 -3.02
C GLN A 119 16.73 -17.53 -1.78
N GLY A 120 17.54 -16.46 -1.69
CA GLY A 120 17.49 -15.51 -0.59
C GLY A 120 16.10 -14.89 -0.42
N ALA A 121 15.48 -14.50 -1.53
CA ALA A 121 14.18 -13.87 -1.54
C ALA A 121 13.06 -14.79 -1.03
N ALA A 122 13.06 -16.05 -1.45
CA ALA A 122 12.11 -17.04 -0.98
C ALA A 122 12.27 -17.37 0.51
N GLN A 123 13.50 -17.31 1.05
CA GLN A 123 13.74 -17.62 2.47
C GLN A 123 13.15 -16.57 3.43
N VAL A 124 12.88 -15.35 2.96
CA VAL A 124 12.19 -14.31 3.75
C VAL A 124 10.71 -14.65 3.98
N LEU A 125 10.13 -15.54 3.15
CA LEU A 125 8.75 -15.94 3.27
C LEU A 125 8.57 -17.14 4.22
N ALA A 126 7.35 -17.24 4.75
CA ALA A 126 6.87 -18.43 5.46
C ALA A 126 7.00 -19.68 4.59
N GLU A 127 7.30 -20.81 5.21
CA GLU A 127 7.52 -22.09 4.53
C GLU A 127 6.44 -22.45 3.50
N PRO A 128 5.13 -22.27 3.77
CA PRO A 128 4.07 -22.55 2.78
C PRO A 128 4.14 -21.71 1.50
N TYR A 129 4.74 -20.52 1.56
CA TYR A 129 4.78 -19.57 0.43
C TYR A 129 6.08 -19.67 -0.38
N ARG A 130 7.12 -20.32 0.14
CA ARG A 130 8.45 -20.36 -0.50
C ARG A 130 8.43 -20.98 -1.89
N THR A 131 7.83 -22.15 -2.03
CA THR A 131 7.78 -22.88 -3.31
C THR A 131 6.93 -22.15 -4.36
N PRO A 132 5.69 -21.73 -4.07
CA PRO A 132 4.90 -20.92 -5.00
C PRO A 132 5.63 -19.64 -5.44
N PHE A 133 6.24 -18.92 -4.50
CA PHE A 133 6.96 -17.68 -4.81
C PHE A 133 8.22 -17.93 -5.65
N ALA A 134 9.01 -18.96 -5.33
CA ALA A 134 10.18 -19.33 -6.14
C ALA A 134 9.80 -19.67 -7.59
N GLY A 135 8.66 -20.34 -7.79
CA GLY A 135 8.09 -20.59 -9.11
C GLY A 135 7.70 -19.29 -9.84
N ALA A 136 7.04 -18.37 -9.14
CA ALA A 136 6.66 -17.06 -9.68
C ALA A 136 7.89 -16.22 -10.07
N LEU A 137 8.94 -16.21 -9.24
CA LEU A 137 10.21 -15.52 -9.53
C LEU A 137 10.90 -16.05 -10.79
N ALA A 138 10.89 -17.37 -11.00
CA ALA A 138 11.46 -17.96 -12.22
C ALA A 138 10.68 -17.52 -13.48
N ALA A 139 9.37 -17.40 -13.38
CA ALA A 139 8.55 -16.90 -14.47
C ALA A 139 8.74 -15.38 -14.70
N LEU A 140 8.96 -14.61 -13.63
CA LEU A 140 9.25 -13.17 -13.68
C LEU A 140 10.58 -12.88 -14.39
N GLU A 141 11.62 -13.69 -14.13
CA GLU A 141 12.91 -13.62 -14.81
C GLU A 141 12.76 -13.73 -16.34
N ALA A 142 11.94 -14.68 -16.80
CA ALA A 142 11.68 -14.91 -18.22
C ALA A 142 10.94 -13.75 -18.92
N GLN A 143 10.36 -12.81 -18.16
CA GLN A 143 9.56 -11.70 -18.67
C GLN A 143 10.22 -10.33 -18.44
N SER A 144 11.48 -10.31 -17.98
CA SER A 144 12.19 -9.14 -17.45
C SER A 144 12.63 -8.07 -18.48
N ASP A 145 12.29 -8.22 -19.77
CA ASP A 145 12.60 -7.25 -20.83
C ASP A 145 11.45 -6.28 -21.18
N ARG A 146 10.31 -6.32 -20.48
CA ARG A 146 9.12 -5.49 -20.81
C ARG A 146 8.98 -4.24 -19.90
N ASN A 147 8.28 -3.20 -20.35
CA ASN A 147 8.06 -1.97 -19.56
C ASN A 147 7.15 -2.20 -18.34
N TRP A 148 7.23 -1.28 -17.38
CA TRP A 148 6.40 -1.18 -16.16
C TRP A 148 4.89 -1.05 -16.46
N PRO A 149 3.97 -1.62 -15.65
CA PRO A 149 4.16 -2.56 -14.53
C PRO A 149 4.56 -3.98 -14.97
N ARG A 150 5.42 -4.65 -14.18
CA ARG A 150 5.90 -6.02 -14.42
C ARG A 150 5.32 -6.99 -13.39
N LEU A 151 4.21 -7.64 -13.73
CA LEU A 151 3.56 -8.68 -12.90
C LEU A 151 3.85 -10.06 -13.47
N VAL A 152 4.25 -11.03 -12.65
CA VAL A 152 4.23 -12.44 -13.06
C VAL A 152 3.70 -13.36 -11.96
N ALA A 153 2.65 -14.08 -12.35
CA ALA A 153 2.00 -15.21 -11.71
C ALA A 153 1.57 -15.02 -10.25
N GLY A 154 0.28 -14.73 -10.13
CA GLY A 154 -0.61 -15.33 -9.13
C GLY A 154 -1.63 -16.26 -9.80
N PRO A 155 -2.24 -17.24 -9.09
CA PRO A 155 -3.37 -18.01 -9.63
C PRO A 155 -4.59 -17.15 -10.01
N ALA A 156 -4.60 -15.87 -9.63
CA ALA A 156 -5.65 -14.90 -9.90
C ALA A 156 -5.60 -14.25 -11.31
N VAL A 157 -4.44 -14.24 -11.99
CA VAL A 157 -4.36 -13.67 -13.35
C VAL A 157 -4.94 -14.68 -14.36
N LYS A 158 -6.27 -14.71 -14.47
CA LYS A 158 -6.99 -15.52 -15.46
C LYS A 158 -6.75 -14.95 -16.85
N ASP A 159 -6.34 -15.78 -17.80
CA ASP A 159 -6.25 -15.47 -19.23
C ASP A 159 -5.43 -14.21 -19.61
N GLY A 160 -4.55 -13.74 -18.71
CA GLY A 160 -3.74 -12.53 -18.94
C GLY A 160 -4.47 -11.21 -18.69
N ASP A 161 -5.64 -11.24 -18.04
CA ASP A 161 -6.40 -10.05 -17.67
C ASP A 161 -5.77 -9.32 -16.48
N LEU A 162 -4.78 -8.48 -16.81
CA LEU A 162 -4.01 -7.73 -15.82
C LEU A 162 -4.83 -6.61 -15.17
N VAL A 163 -5.77 -5.99 -15.90
CA VAL A 163 -6.59 -4.90 -15.36
C VAL A 163 -7.45 -5.43 -14.23
N ASN A 164 -8.22 -6.49 -14.49
CA ASN A 164 -9.07 -7.09 -13.46
C ASN A 164 -8.28 -7.62 -12.27
N PHE A 165 -7.09 -8.18 -12.49
CA PHE A 165 -6.22 -8.56 -11.38
C PHE A 165 -5.88 -7.37 -10.47
N TRP A 166 -5.48 -6.23 -11.04
CA TRP A 166 -5.11 -5.07 -10.25
C TRP A 166 -6.34 -4.42 -9.60
N LEU A 167 -7.50 -4.47 -10.24
CA LEU A 167 -8.77 -4.06 -9.62
C LEU A 167 -9.13 -4.96 -8.44
N GLU A 168 -9.10 -6.29 -8.58
CA GLU A 168 -9.31 -7.23 -7.46
C GLU A 168 -8.36 -6.94 -6.30
N LEU A 169 -7.09 -6.64 -6.59
CA LEU A 169 -6.12 -6.24 -5.58
C LEU A 169 -6.44 -4.86 -4.97
N ALA A 170 -6.98 -3.91 -5.74
CA ALA A 170 -7.38 -2.59 -5.25
C ALA A 170 -8.54 -2.71 -4.25
N HIS A 171 -9.54 -3.51 -4.60
CA HIS A 171 -10.67 -3.87 -3.72
C HIS A 171 -10.17 -4.55 -2.44
N GLY A 172 -9.26 -5.52 -2.55
CA GLY A 172 -8.68 -6.18 -1.38
C GLY A 172 -7.86 -5.23 -0.48
N VAL A 173 -7.12 -4.27 -1.07
CA VAL A 173 -6.40 -3.23 -0.31
C VAL A 173 -7.38 -2.30 0.40
N ALA A 174 -8.43 -1.88 -0.30
CA ALA A 174 -9.48 -1.02 0.24
C ALA A 174 -10.19 -1.69 1.43
N GLU A 175 -10.66 -2.93 1.27
CA GLU A 175 -11.31 -3.70 2.33
C GLU A 175 -10.38 -3.90 3.54
N ALA A 176 -9.13 -4.28 3.30
CA ALA A 176 -8.14 -4.44 4.37
C ALA A 176 -7.91 -3.12 5.15
N SER A 177 -7.92 -1.98 4.47
CA SER A 177 -7.76 -0.66 5.10
C SER A 177 -8.96 -0.26 5.96
N GLU A 178 -10.17 -0.68 5.58
CA GLU A 178 -11.38 -0.44 6.36
C GLU A 178 -11.42 -1.32 7.62
N LEU A 179 -11.11 -2.61 7.47
CA LEU A 179 -11.13 -3.59 8.57
C LEU A 179 -10.03 -3.32 9.62
N ALA A 180 -8.81 -3.01 9.18
CA ALA A 180 -7.70 -2.70 10.09
C ALA A 180 -7.83 -1.32 10.73
N GLY A 181 -8.76 -0.50 10.23
CA GLY A 181 -8.75 0.94 10.36
C GLY A 181 -7.55 1.56 9.66
N LEU A 182 -7.53 2.88 9.58
CA LEU A 182 -6.39 3.65 9.08
C LEU A 182 -5.21 3.58 10.08
N ARG A 183 -4.57 2.42 10.21
CA ARG A 183 -3.27 2.26 10.87
C ARG A 183 -2.19 2.68 9.88
N GLU A 184 -1.17 3.37 10.37
CA GLU A 184 0.01 3.73 9.56
C GLU A 184 0.83 2.47 9.26
N ASP A 185 0.43 1.73 8.23
CA ASP A 185 1.20 0.63 7.68
C ASP A 185 1.82 1.07 6.35
N ALA A 186 3.13 1.38 6.40
CA ALA A 186 3.89 1.79 5.23
C ALA A 186 3.82 0.75 4.08
N ARG A 187 3.66 -0.55 4.39
CA ARG A 187 3.54 -1.59 3.37
C ARG A 187 2.19 -1.55 2.66
N GLN A 188 1.13 -1.19 3.39
CA GLN A 188 -0.19 -1.00 2.79
C GLN A 188 -0.23 0.27 1.95
N ALA A 189 0.42 1.34 2.41
CA ALA A 189 0.60 2.58 1.63
C ALA A 189 1.32 2.31 0.30
N ASP A 190 2.43 1.56 0.35
CA ASP A 190 3.17 1.16 -0.85
C ASP A 190 2.33 0.29 -1.79
N LEU A 191 1.60 -0.69 -1.25
CA LEU A 191 0.73 -1.57 -2.03
C LEU A 191 -0.42 -0.78 -2.69
N GLY A 192 -1.08 0.10 -1.95
CA GLY A 192 -2.13 0.98 -2.49
C GLY A 192 -1.61 1.88 -3.61
N HIS A 193 -0.40 2.43 -3.45
CA HIS A 193 0.25 3.21 -4.50
C HIS A 193 0.49 2.38 -5.77
N TRP A 194 1.15 1.22 -5.67
CA TRP A 194 1.47 0.41 -6.84
C TRP A 194 0.24 -0.12 -7.55
N THR A 195 -0.77 -0.54 -6.79
CA THR A 195 -2.02 -1.02 -7.35
C THR A 195 -2.73 0.08 -8.14
N ALA A 196 -2.88 1.28 -7.55
CA ALA A 196 -3.56 2.37 -8.21
C ALA A 196 -2.79 2.90 -9.44
N GLU A 197 -1.44 2.92 -9.39
CA GLU A 197 -0.62 3.23 -10.56
C GLU A 197 -0.75 2.18 -11.67
N ALA A 198 -0.79 0.89 -11.31
CA ALA A 198 -0.94 -0.17 -12.29
C ALA A 198 -2.28 -0.08 -13.02
N VAL A 199 -3.38 0.16 -12.29
CA VAL A 199 -4.70 0.37 -12.91
C VAL A 199 -4.70 1.61 -13.80
N ALA A 200 -4.16 2.74 -13.33
CA ALA A 200 -4.10 3.97 -14.12
C ALA A 200 -3.30 3.83 -15.44
N ILE A 201 -2.32 2.92 -15.50
CA ILE A 201 -1.55 2.63 -16.71
C ILE A 201 -2.32 1.68 -17.66
N LEU A 202 -3.05 0.72 -17.10
CA LEU A 202 -3.61 -0.40 -17.87
C LEU A 202 -5.08 -0.20 -18.28
N ALA A 203 -5.89 0.46 -17.45
CA ALA A 203 -7.30 0.68 -17.69
C ALA A 203 -7.54 1.91 -18.58
N GLY A 204 -8.52 1.82 -19.46
CA GLY A 204 -9.10 3.00 -20.12
C GLY A 204 -9.95 3.81 -19.14
N ALA A 205 -9.98 5.14 -19.30
CA ALA A 205 -10.75 6.03 -18.43
C ALA A 205 -12.27 5.75 -18.40
N ASP A 206 -12.82 5.13 -19.47
CA ASP A 206 -14.24 4.81 -19.60
C ASP A 206 -14.58 3.36 -19.19
N GLU A 207 -13.59 2.59 -18.70
CA GLU A 207 -13.76 1.16 -18.39
C GLU A 207 -14.07 0.88 -16.92
N LEU A 208 -13.87 1.86 -16.04
CA LEU A 208 -14.02 1.73 -14.60
C LEU A 208 -15.41 2.16 -14.16
N ASP A 209 -16.00 1.39 -13.24
CA ASP A 209 -17.27 1.78 -12.61
C ASP A 209 -17.05 2.59 -11.31
N ALA A 210 -18.14 2.97 -10.66
CA ALA A 210 -18.09 3.74 -9.43
C ALA A 210 -17.40 2.98 -8.27
N GLU A 211 -17.53 1.65 -8.21
CA GLU A 211 -16.95 0.82 -7.17
C GLU A 211 -15.43 0.74 -7.34
N ASP A 212 -14.97 0.58 -8.59
CA ASP A 212 -13.55 0.60 -8.95
C ASP A 212 -12.90 1.93 -8.58
N HIS A 213 -13.50 3.06 -8.97
CA HIS A 213 -13.02 4.38 -8.58
C HIS A 213 -13.02 4.56 -7.06
N ALA A 214 -14.00 4.02 -6.35
CA ALA A 214 -14.03 4.08 -4.90
C ALA A 214 -12.91 3.26 -4.26
N ALA A 215 -12.59 2.07 -4.77
CA ALA A 215 -11.46 1.26 -4.32
C ALA A 215 -10.12 1.94 -4.61
N LEU A 216 -9.95 2.53 -5.79
CA LEU A 216 -8.76 3.28 -6.17
C LEU A 216 -8.58 4.54 -5.30
N CYS A 217 -9.66 5.27 -5.01
CA CYS A 217 -9.63 6.42 -4.11
C CYS A 217 -9.08 6.01 -2.73
N ARG A 218 -9.57 4.89 -2.16
CA ARG A 218 -9.07 4.38 -0.88
C ARG A 218 -7.60 3.98 -0.96
N CYS A 219 -7.17 3.31 -2.03
CA CYS A 219 -5.76 2.99 -2.26
C CYS A 219 -4.88 4.25 -2.26
N ARG A 220 -5.32 5.32 -2.94
CA ARG A 220 -4.62 6.61 -2.98
C ARG A 220 -4.58 7.30 -1.62
N LEU A 221 -5.67 7.26 -0.84
CA LEU A 221 -5.72 7.81 0.52
C LEU A 221 -4.77 7.08 1.46
N VAL A 222 -4.74 5.75 1.40
CA VAL A 222 -3.80 4.92 2.17
C VAL A 222 -2.35 5.21 1.77
N ALA A 223 -2.08 5.48 0.49
CA ALA A 223 -0.79 5.91 -0.01
C ALA A 223 -0.40 7.37 0.36
N GLY A 224 -1.33 8.15 0.90
CA GLY A 224 -1.14 9.59 1.17
C GLY A 224 -1.13 10.47 -0.09
N ASP A 225 -1.59 9.94 -1.23
CA ASP A 225 -1.67 10.65 -2.51
C ASP A 225 -3.02 11.37 -2.63
N PHE A 226 -3.16 12.47 -1.89
CA PHE A 226 -4.42 13.20 -1.80
C PHE A 226 -4.90 13.78 -3.13
N ALA A 227 -3.97 14.20 -4.00
CA ALA A 227 -4.33 14.76 -5.30
C ALA A 227 -4.99 13.69 -6.19
N ALA A 228 -4.36 12.52 -6.31
CA ALA A 228 -4.95 11.41 -7.05
C ALA A 228 -6.24 10.92 -6.39
N ALA A 229 -6.31 10.85 -5.05
CA ALA A 229 -7.54 10.48 -4.35
C ALA A 229 -8.72 11.40 -4.68
N THR A 230 -8.52 12.73 -4.70
CA THR A 230 -9.59 13.67 -5.09
C THR A 230 -10.05 13.50 -6.53
N SER A 231 -9.15 13.08 -7.44
CA SER A 231 -9.49 12.75 -8.82
C SER A 231 -10.35 11.49 -8.90
N GLU A 232 -9.97 10.43 -8.20
CA GLU A 232 -10.75 9.18 -8.15
C GLU A 232 -12.12 9.38 -7.49
N LEU A 233 -12.21 10.19 -6.44
CA LEU A 233 -13.49 10.54 -5.81
C LEU A 233 -14.41 11.28 -6.80
N ALA A 234 -13.88 12.23 -7.56
CA ALA A 234 -14.64 12.92 -8.59
C ALA A 234 -15.12 11.97 -9.69
N ALA A 235 -14.26 11.02 -10.10
CA ALA A 235 -14.60 10.01 -11.10
C ALA A 235 -15.67 9.02 -10.59
N CYS A 236 -15.59 8.59 -9.32
CA CYS A 236 -16.61 7.77 -8.65
C CYS A 236 -17.99 8.46 -8.69
N ALA A 237 -18.05 9.74 -8.32
CA ALA A 237 -19.29 10.51 -8.38
C ALA A 237 -19.82 10.66 -9.82
N ALA A 238 -18.93 10.88 -10.79
CA ALA A 238 -19.30 10.99 -12.22
C ALA A 238 -19.79 9.65 -12.81
N ALA A 239 -19.29 8.52 -12.31
CA ALA A 239 -19.72 7.17 -12.67
C ALA A 239 -21.06 6.76 -12.01
N GLY A 240 -21.72 7.67 -11.29
CA GLY A 240 -23.02 7.44 -10.66
C GLY A 240 -22.96 6.93 -9.20
N GLY A 241 -21.77 6.82 -8.60
CA GLY A 241 -21.57 6.43 -7.21
C GLY A 241 -21.66 7.61 -6.23
N GLU A 242 -22.78 8.34 -6.23
CA GLU A 242 -22.96 9.49 -5.33
C GLU A 242 -22.84 9.10 -3.85
N ALA A 243 -23.39 7.94 -3.48
CA ALA A 243 -23.33 7.44 -2.10
C ALA A 243 -21.90 7.08 -1.69
N GLU A 244 -21.20 6.32 -2.52
CA GLU A 244 -19.80 5.93 -2.33
C GLU A 244 -18.90 7.17 -2.25
N ALA A 245 -19.13 8.16 -3.13
CA ALA A 245 -18.39 9.40 -3.11
C ALA A 245 -18.56 10.20 -1.81
N VAL A 246 -19.76 10.20 -1.20
CA VAL A 246 -20.00 10.81 0.11
C VAL A 246 -19.25 10.08 1.23
N GLU A 247 -19.21 8.74 1.20
CA GLU A 247 -18.41 7.96 2.15
C GLU A 247 -16.92 8.25 2.00
N LEU A 248 -16.43 8.35 0.75
CA LEU A 248 -15.04 8.71 0.46
C LEU A 248 -14.70 10.14 0.91
N LEU A 249 -15.65 11.09 0.88
CA LEU A 249 -15.45 12.43 1.43
C LEU A 249 -15.21 12.39 2.94
N ASP A 250 -15.99 11.59 3.68
CA ASP A 250 -15.78 11.40 5.11
C ASP A 250 -14.41 10.74 5.38
N HIS A 251 -14.06 9.73 4.57
CA HIS A 251 -12.77 9.04 4.68
C HIS A 251 -11.58 9.96 4.39
N LEU A 252 -11.68 10.80 3.36
CA LEU A 252 -10.71 11.84 3.03
C LEU A 252 -10.54 12.81 4.20
N ALA A 253 -11.64 13.35 4.73
CA ALA A 253 -11.59 14.28 5.86
C ALA A 253 -10.98 13.64 7.11
N SER A 254 -11.36 12.39 7.41
CA SER A 254 -10.78 11.61 8.51
C SER A 254 -9.28 11.38 8.34
N THR A 255 -8.83 11.09 7.11
CA THR A 255 -7.42 10.90 6.79
C THR A 255 -6.62 12.20 6.97
N VAL A 256 -7.13 13.32 6.45
CA VAL A 256 -6.49 14.63 6.61
C VAL A 256 -6.42 15.07 8.08
N CYS A 257 -7.49 14.85 8.85
CA CYS A 257 -7.48 15.15 10.29
C CYS A 257 -6.41 14.38 11.06
N ARG A 258 -6.08 13.16 10.62
CA ARG A 258 -5.14 12.27 11.30
C ARG A 258 -3.70 12.50 10.87
N ALA A 259 -3.46 12.51 9.56
CA ALA A 259 -2.12 12.52 8.97
C ALA A 259 -1.67 13.92 8.50
N GLY A 260 -2.56 14.91 8.59
CA GLY A 260 -2.43 16.15 7.84
C GLY A 260 -2.78 15.95 6.36
N GLY A 261 -2.73 17.03 5.60
CA GLY A 261 -3.00 16.98 4.17
C GLY A 261 -2.51 18.25 3.47
N PRO A 262 -2.43 18.23 2.14
CA PRO A 262 -2.10 19.43 1.38
C PRO A 262 -3.29 20.40 1.39
N PRO A 263 -3.06 21.73 1.50
CA PRO A 263 -4.12 22.74 1.45
C PRO A 263 -4.96 22.69 0.16
N GLU A 264 -4.40 22.12 -0.90
CA GLU A 264 -5.05 21.85 -2.18
C GLU A 264 -6.32 21.00 -2.02
N VAL A 265 -6.41 20.11 -1.01
CA VAL A 265 -7.64 19.32 -0.75
C VAL A 265 -8.79 20.22 -0.31
N ALA A 266 -8.51 21.20 0.56
CA ALA A 266 -9.50 22.16 1.02
C ALA A 266 -9.97 23.09 -0.11
N ALA A 267 -9.03 23.47 -0.99
CA ALA A 267 -9.32 24.27 -2.18
C ALA A 267 -10.20 23.50 -3.17
N TRP A 268 -9.91 22.22 -3.40
CA TRP A 268 -10.73 21.35 -4.24
C TRP A 268 -12.18 21.24 -3.73
N LEU A 269 -12.39 21.14 -2.41
CA LEU A 269 -13.73 21.14 -1.81
C LEU A 269 -14.48 22.47 -1.88
N ALA A 270 -13.82 23.59 -2.22
CA ALA A 270 -14.50 24.86 -2.43
C ALA A 270 -15.28 24.87 -3.76
N GLU A 271 -14.85 24.05 -4.73
CA GLU A 271 -15.48 23.86 -6.02
C GLU A 271 -15.69 22.36 -6.27
N PRO A 272 -16.58 21.70 -5.47
CA PRO A 272 -16.76 20.26 -5.57
C PRO A 272 -17.35 19.87 -6.94
N PRO A 273 -17.12 18.64 -7.41
CA PRO A 273 -17.78 18.10 -8.59
C PRO A 273 -19.31 18.31 -8.55
N ALA A 274 -19.90 18.67 -9.69
CA ALA A 274 -21.34 18.92 -9.80
C ALA A 274 -22.19 17.70 -9.38
N ALA A 275 -21.66 16.49 -9.53
CA ALA A 275 -22.28 15.25 -9.09
C ALA A 275 -22.52 15.19 -7.57
N LEU A 276 -21.80 15.97 -6.77
CA LEU A 276 -21.97 16.06 -5.31
C LEU A 276 -22.89 17.19 -4.86
N ALA A 277 -23.58 17.87 -5.80
CA ALA A 277 -24.47 18.98 -5.46
C ALA A 277 -25.65 18.57 -4.56
N GLY A 278 -26.08 17.30 -4.62
CA GLY A 278 -27.09 16.72 -3.73
C GLY A 278 -26.64 16.60 -2.27
N SER A 279 -25.32 16.57 -2.03
CA SER A 279 -24.69 16.31 -0.72
C SER A 279 -23.96 17.54 -0.18
N ALA A 280 -24.53 18.73 -0.40
CA ALA A 280 -23.92 20.01 -0.02
C ALA A 280 -23.56 20.09 1.48
N TYR A 281 -24.34 19.44 2.35
CA TYR A 281 -24.02 19.36 3.78
C TYR A 281 -22.74 18.55 4.05
N ASP A 282 -22.61 17.37 3.45
CA ASP A 282 -21.44 16.49 3.65
C ASP A 282 -20.17 17.11 3.10
N VAL A 283 -20.25 17.76 1.93
CA VAL A 283 -19.15 18.53 1.36
C VAL A 283 -18.73 19.67 2.30
N ALA A 284 -19.69 20.46 2.79
CA ALA A 284 -19.39 21.56 3.71
C ALA A 284 -18.78 21.04 5.03
N PHE A 285 -19.30 19.94 5.56
CA PHE A 285 -18.80 19.32 6.79
C PHE A 285 -17.38 18.77 6.61
N ALA A 286 -17.10 18.04 5.53
CA ALA A 286 -15.76 17.56 5.19
C ALA A 286 -14.77 18.72 5.03
N ARG A 287 -15.18 19.80 4.33
CA ARG A 287 -14.36 21.00 4.14
C ARG A 287 -14.00 21.67 5.47
N VAL A 288 -14.96 21.84 6.37
CA VAL A 288 -14.71 22.42 7.71
C VAL A 288 -13.73 21.56 8.51
N ARG A 289 -13.89 20.23 8.49
CA ARG A 289 -12.97 19.31 9.17
C ARG A 289 -11.55 19.42 8.64
N ILE A 290 -11.39 19.43 7.32
CA ILE A 290 -10.10 19.56 6.66
C ILE A 290 -9.46 20.91 6.98
N LEU A 291 -10.20 22.02 6.82
CA LEU A 291 -9.68 23.36 7.14
C LEU A 291 -9.25 23.47 8.61
N ALA A 292 -10.03 22.90 9.53
CA ALA A 292 -9.67 22.87 10.95
C ALA A 292 -8.38 22.07 11.20
N ALA A 293 -8.22 20.90 10.55
CA ALA A 293 -7.02 20.08 10.64
C ALA A 293 -5.77 20.79 10.10
N LEU A 294 -5.93 21.64 9.09
CA LEU A 294 -4.86 22.44 8.51
C LEU A 294 -4.57 23.75 9.26
N GLY A 295 -5.23 23.98 10.41
CA GLY A 295 -5.02 25.17 11.24
C GLY A 295 -5.78 26.42 10.77
N GLY A 296 -6.82 26.26 9.96
CA GLY A 296 -7.69 27.35 9.48
C GLY A 296 -8.37 28.09 10.64
N GLY A 297 -8.48 29.41 10.51
CA GLY A 297 -9.10 30.27 11.51
C GLY A 297 -10.64 30.28 11.40
N PRO A 298 -11.36 30.88 12.37
CA PRO A 298 -12.83 30.96 12.36
C PRO A 298 -13.42 31.66 11.13
N ALA A 299 -12.63 32.46 10.41
CA ALA A 299 -13.04 33.10 9.17
C ALA A 299 -13.04 32.11 7.99
N ASP A 300 -12.11 31.14 7.98
CA ASP A 300 -11.97 30.14 6.93
C ASP A 300 -13.03 29.02 7.06
N LEU A 301 -13.50 28.77 8.29
CA LEU A 301 -14.51 27.75 8.62
C LEU A 301 -15.95 28.19 8.33
N ARG A 302 -16.18 29.41 7.83
CA ARG A 302 -17.52 29.83 7.42
C ARG A 302 -17.85 29.16 6.07
N PRO A 303 -19.06 28.59 5.95
CA PRO A 303 -19.51 27.93 4.72
C PRO A 303 -19.55 28.91 3.55
#